data_AF-A0A7S2TXS4-F1
#
_entry.id   AF-A0A7S2TXS4-F1
#
_cell.length_a   1.000
_cell.length_b   1.000
_cell.length_c   1.000
_cell.angle_alpha   90.00
_cell.angle_beta   90.00
_cell.angle_gamma   90.00
#
_symmetry.space_group_name_H-M   'P 1'
#
loop_
_entity.id
_entity.type
_entity.pdbx_description
1 polymer ?
#
loop_
_entity_poly.entity_id
_entity_poly.type
_entity_poly.pdbx_seq_one_letter_code
_entity_poly.pdbx_strand_id
1 'polypeptide(L)'
;LNTYSIYLLTPYYFSKVFANLPIDLMMGVIFTPIAFYMIGFSDDPNVFGGFLGTLGLITLIATGLGYWVSCMAPNGDVALLVAILFVVIPLIPSGFIINLDEVPVYYIWLREASPFTWSFRLLMSIQWENYGDLQCSSRDREGGFCNEQNVPFNDGQAVLSYYGIDSDDKIIAAIVLCCLIVAYHFMAFGFLVLKSRTGTNLAK
;
A
#
# COMPACT_ATOMS: atom_id res chain seq x y z
N LEU A 1 -46.18 6.16 -3.70
CA LEU A 1 -45.61 7.53 -3.52
C LEU A 1 -44.17 7.34 -3.07
N ASN A 2 -43.23 7.30 -4.01
CA ASN A 2 -41.88 6.76 -3.82
C ASN A 2 -40.92 7.88 -3.43
N THR A 3 -40.24 7.73 -2.31
CA THR A 3 -39.37 8.73 -1.67
C THR A 3 -38.29 9.21 -2.64
N TYR A 4 -38.21 10.52 -2.83
CA TYR A 4 -37.43 11.22 -3.85
C TYR A 4 -35.93 10.90 -3.78
N SER A 5 -35.40 10.27 -4.83
CA SER A 5 -33.96 10.19 -5.06
C SER A 5 -33.46 11.58 -5.46
N ILE A 6 -32.96 12.34 -4.47
CA ILE A 6 -32.39 13.68 -4.67
C ILE A 6 -31.14 13.68 -5.57
N TYR A 7 -30.41 12.55 -5.65
CA TYR A 7 -29.24 12.37 -6.53
C TYR A 7 -29.12 10.93 -7.02
N LEU A 8 -28.60 10.74 -8.24
CA LEU A 8 -28.18 9.42 -8.72
C LEU A 8 -26.99 8.92 -7.89
N LEU A 9 -26.94 7.60 -7.68
CA LEU A 9 -25.90 6.96 -6.86
C LEU A 9 -24.48 7.15 -7.45
N THR A 10 -24.36 7.07 -8.77
CA THR A 10 -23.09 7.20 -9.50
C THR A 10 -22.44 8.56 -9.31
N PRO A 11 -23.09 9.71 -9.64
CA PRO A 11 -22.48 11.02 -9.41
C PRO A 11 -22.27 11.29 -7.92
N TYR A 12 -23.13 10.80 -7.02
CA TYR A 12 -22.90 10.93 -5.58
C TYR A 12 -21.60 10.25 -5.15
N TYR A 13 -21.37 8.99 -5.56
CA TYR A 13 -20.17 8.24 -5.18
C TYR A 13 -18.90 8.91 -5.74
N PHE A 14 -18.85 9.21 -7.03
CA PHE A 14 -17.68 9.82 -7.63
C PHE A 14 -17.39 11.21 -7.05
N SER A 15 -18.41 12.04 -6.85
CA SER A 15 -18.21 13.37 -6.24
C SER A 15 -17.62 13.26 -4.84
N LYS A 16 -18.04 12.27 -4.05
CA LYS A 16 -17.50 12.02 -2.71
C LYS A 16 -16.04 11.57 -2.75
N VAL A 17 -15.68 10.66 -3.66
CA VAL A 17 -14.30 10.20 -3.83
C VAL A 17 -13.40 11.37 -4.27
N PHE A 18 -13.80 12.13 -5.28
CA PHE A 18 -13.03 13.28 -5.77
C PHE A 18 -12.90 14.39 -4.74
N ALA A 19 -13.92 14.63 -3.91
CA ALA A 19 -13.86 15.64 -2.87
C ALA A 19 -12.88 15.28 -1.74
N ASN A 20 -12.73 13.99 -1.40
CA ASN A 20 -11.84 13.53 -0.33
C ASN A 20 -10.40 13.31 -0.79
N LEU A 21 -10.19 12.92 -2.05
CA LEU A 21 -8.87 12.68 -2.64
C LEU A 21 -7.81 13.76 -2.34
N PRO A 22 -8.07 15.08 -2.45
CA PRO A 22 -7.06 16.09 -2.12
C PRO A 22 -6.71 16.13 -0.63
N ILE A 23 -7.67 15.86 0.25
CA ILE A 23 -7.46 15.86 1.71
C ILE A 23 -6.58 14.67 2.09
N ASP A 24 -6.88 13.49 1.54
CA ASP A 24 -6.13 12.26 1.80
C ASP A 24 -4.68 12.37 1.30
N LEU A 25 -4.47 12.92 0.09
CA LEU A 25 -3.13 13.14 -0.46
C LEU A 25 -2.35 14.22 0.29
N MET A 26 -3.01 15.29 0.73
CA MET A 26 -2.35 16.36 1.49
C MET A 26 -1.74 15.84 2.79
N MET A 27 -2.43 14.95 3.49
CA MET A 27 -1.89 14.32 4.70
C MET A 27 -0.62 13.51 4.40
N GLY A 28 -0.63 12.74 3.30
CA GLY A 28 0.55 12.00 2.84
C GLY A 28 1.72 12.91 2.47
N VAL A 29 1.46 14.02 1.76
CA VAL A 29 2.48 14.99 1.33
C VAL A 29 3.12 15.71 2.52
N ILE A 30 2.39 15.95 3.60
CA ILE A 30 2.95 16.58 4.81
C ILE A 30 3.77 15.57 5.62
N PHE A 31 3.29 14.34 5.77
CA PHE A 31 3.94 13.34 6.61
C PHE A 31 5.20 12.74 5.96
N THR A 32 5.16 12.48 4.66
CA THR A 32 6.21 11.75 3.94
C THR A 32 7.60 12.42 4.02
N PRO A 33 7.75 13.74 3.77
CA PRO A 33 9.06 14.40 3.86
C PRO A 33 9.66 14.32 5.25
N ILE A 34 8.84 14.52 6.29
CA ILE A 34 9.29 14.46 7.68
C ILE A 34 9.84 13.08 7.99
N ALA A 35 9.09 12.02 7.66
CA ALA A 35 9.52 10.65 7.87
C ALA A 35 10.77 10.30 7.05
N PHE A 36 10.81 10.72 5.78
CA PHE A 36 11.90 10.40 4.85
C PHE A 36 13.25 10.95 5.33
N TYR A 37 13.29 12.23 5.71
CA TYR A 37 14.52 12.86 6.21
C TYR A 37 14.87 12.42 7.63
N MET A 38 13.88 12.05 8.47
CA MET A 38 14.15 11.50 9.80
C MET A 38 14.83 10.13 9.76
N ILE A 39 14.49 9.29 8.79
CA ILE A 39 15.09 7.97 8.62
C ILE A 39 16.51 8.09 8.05
N GLY A 40 16.80 9.17 7.32
CA GLY A 40 18.08 9.37 6.65
C GLY A 40 18.20 8.59 5.34
N PHE A 41 17.10 8.53 4.57
CA PHE A 41 17.15 7.98 3.21
C PHE A 41 18.01 8.84 2.28
N SER A 42 18.33 8.29 1.10
CA SER A 42 19.15 8.98 0.09
C SER A 42 18.51 10.30 -0.34
N ASP A 43 19.31 11.37 -0.45
CA ASP A 43 18.86 12.71 -0.87
C ASP A 43 18.53 12.82 -2.38
N ASP A 44 18.44 11.71 -3.10
CA ASP A 44 18.08 11.70 -4.53
C ASP A 44 16.59 12.12 -4.72
N PRO A 45 16.32 13.19 -5.49
CA PRO A 45 14.95 13.63 -5.78
C PRO A 45 14.06 12.57 -6.42
N ASN A 46 14.65 11.64 -7.19
CA ASN A 46 13.90 10.56 -7.84
C ASN A 46 13.41 9.54 -6.81
N VAL A 47 14.26 9.22 -5.82
CA VAL A 47 13.92 8.30 -4.73
C VAL A 47 12.84 8.91 -3.85
N PHE A 48 12.99 10.19 -3.50
CA PHE A 48 11.97 10.93 -2.75
C PHE A 48 10.62 10.99 -3.49
N GLY A 49 10.64 11.34 -4.78
CA GLY A 49 9.43 11.40 -5.62
C GLY A 49 8.75 10.04 -5.76
N GLY A 50 9.52 8.97 -5.96
CA GLY A 50 9.02 7.60 -6.02
C GLY A 50 8.42 7.12 -4.69
N PHE A 51 9.06 7.44 -3.57
CA PHE A 51 8.57 7.12 -2.23
C PHE A 51 7.25 7.84 -1.94
N LEU A 52 7.18 9.15 -2.22
CA LEU A 52 5.97 9.95 -2.09
C LEU A 52 4.83 9.43 -2.98
N GLY A 53 5.13 9.10 -4.23
CA GLY A 53 4.17 8.52 -5.17
C GLY A 53 3.61 7.18 -4.68
N THR A 54 4.48 6.31 -4.17
CA THR A 54 4.08 4.98 -3.66
C THR A 54 3.19 5.10 -2.42
N LEU A 55 3.52 5.97 -1.47
CA LEU A 55 2.66 6.25 -0.31
C LEU A 55 1.32 6.86 -0.73
N GLY A 56 1.30 7.72 -1.75
CA GLY A 56 0.08 8.23 -2.36
C GLY A 56 -0.81 7.11 -2.92
N LEU A 57 -0.23 6.17 -3.69
CA LEU A 57 -0.95 5.02 -4.22
C LEU A 57 -1.54 4.14 -3.11
N ILE A 58 -0.76 3.83 -2.07
CA ILE A 58 -1.24 3.06 -0.92
C ILE A 58 -2.41 3.76 -0.22
N THR A 59 -2.33 5.09 -0.07
CA THR A 59 -3.39 5.88 0.55
C THR A 59 -4.69 5.77 -0.25
N LEU A 60 -4.63 5.84 -1.58
CA LEU A 60 -5.78 5.65 -2.46
C LEU A 60 -6.37 4.23 -2.38
N ILE A 61 -5.51 3.20 -2.25
CA ILE A 61 -5.96 1.82 -2.03
C ILE A 61 -6.68 1.71 -0.69
N ALA A 62 -6.11 2.29 0.37
CA ALA A 62 -6.66 2.23 1.72
C ALA A 62 -8.03 2.93 1.82
N THR A 63 -8.21 4.07 1.15
CA THR A 63 -9.51 4.76 1.11
C THR A 63 -10.55 3.95 0.33
N GLY A 64 -10.16 3.33 -0.79
CA GLY A 64 -11.01 2.40 -1.54
C GLY A 64 -11.46 1.20 -0.70
N LEU A 65 -10.53 0.55 0.02
CA LEU A 65 -10.82 -0.55 0.94
C LEU A 65 -11.73 -0.09 2.09
N GLY A 66 -11.48 1.09 2.67
CA GLY A 66 -12.31 1.69 3.71
C GLY A 66 -13.74 1.92 3.24
N TYR A 67 -13.95 2.41 2.02
CA TYR A 67 -15.29 2.55 1.44
C TYR A 67 -15.97 1.21 1.20
N TRP A 68 -15.23 0.21 0.71
CA TRP A 68 -15.77 -1.14 0.50
C TRP A 68 -16.26 -1.76 1.82
N VAL A 69 -15.42 -1.75 2.86
CA VAL A 69 -15.76 -2.27 4.19
C VAL A 69 -16.93 -1.51 4.81
N SER A 70 -16.94 -0.17 4.68
CA SER A 70 -18.03 0.68 5.19
C SER A 70 -19.39 0.37 4.54
N CYS A 71 -19.40 -0.01 3.25
CA CYS A 71 -20.63 -0.41 2.58
C CYS A 71 -21.13 -1.78 3.05
N MET A 72 -20.21 -2.70 3.34
CA MET A 72 -20.50 -4.07 3.75
C MET A 72 -20.95 -4.19 5.21
N ALA A 73 -20.40 -3.35 6.09
CA ALA A 73 -20.71 -3.41 7.51
C ALA A 73 -22.11 -2.85 7.83
N PRO A 74 -22.80 -3.41 8.85
CA PRO A 74 -24.08 -2.90 9.32
C PRO A 74 -23.90 -1.62 10.16
N ASN A 75 -22.86 -1.57 11.00
CA ASN A 75 -22.57 -0.50 11.95
C ASN A 75 -21.08 -0.11 11.90
N GLY A 76 -20.75 1.09 12.39
CA GLY A 76 -19.38 1.62 12.41
C GLY A 76 -18.38 0.76 13.19
N ASP A 77 -18.79 0.24 14.35
CA ASP A 77 -17.91 -0.60 15.19
C ASP A 77 -17.52 -1.90 14.48
N VAL A 78 -18.47 -2.53 13.79
CA VAL A 78 -18.22 -3.74 13.00
C VAL A 78 -17.34 -3.41 11.80
N ALA A 79 -17.54 -2.26 11.15
CA ALA A 79 -16.72 -1.81 10.05
C ALA A 79 -15.24 -1.68 10.46
N LEU A 80 -14.98 -1.11 11.64
CA LEU A 80 -13.62 -0.95 12.15
C LEU A 80 -12.94 -2.30 12.39
N LEU A 81 -13.62 -3.24 13.06
CA LEU A 81 -13.07 -4.58 13.30
C LEU A 81 -12.75 -5.31 11.99
N VAL A 82 -13.67 -5.23 11.02
CA VAL A 82 -13.50 -5.85 9.70
C VAL A 82 -12.34 -5.20 8.94
N ALA A 83 -12.23 -3.86 8.97
CA ALA A 83 -11.14 -3.15 8.32
C ALA A 83 -9.77 -3.57 8.87
N ILE A 84 -9.65 -3.71 10.20
CA ILE A 84 -8.39 -4.15 10.83
C ILE A 84 -8.00 -5.54 10.33
N LEU A 85 -8.94 -6.49 10.21
CA LEU A 85 -8.66 -7.82 9.69
C LEU A 85 -8.15 -7.78 8.24
N PHE A 86 -8.78 -6.96 7.39
CA PHE A 86 -8.37 -6.79 6.00
C PHE A 86 -7.05 -6.04 5.82
N VAL A 87 -6.56 -5.35 6.84
CA VAL A 87 -5.24 -4.71 6.83
C VAL A 87 -4.18 -5.67 7.39
N VAL A 88 -4.42 -6.28 8.54
CA VAL A 88 -3.41 -7.08 9.26
C VAL A 88 -3.12 -8.40 8.55
N ILE A 89 -4.14 -9.09 8.04
CA ILE A 89 -3.95 -10.41 7.40
C ILE A 89 -3.05 -10.29 6.15
N PRO A 90 -3.28 -9.35 5.21
CA PRO A 90 -2.43 -9.19 4.03
C PRO A 90 -1.07 -8.52 4.33
N LEU A 91 -0.90 -7.92 5.51
CA LEU A 91 0.37 -7.32 5.94
C LEU A 91 1.40 -8.39 6.35
N ILE A 92 0.96 -9.52 6.92
CA ILE A 92 1.88 -10.59 7.36
C ILE A 92 2.76 -11.13 6.20
N PRO A 93 2.21 -11.55 5.05
CA PRO A 93 3.01 -12.04 3.93
C PRO A 93 3.58 -10.91 3.04
N SER A 94 3.60 -9.66 3.50
CA SER A 94 3.93 -8.50 2.64
C SER A 94 5.41 -8.38 2.23
N GLY A 95 6.30 -9.24 2.70
CA GLY A 95 7.75 -9.07 2.54
C GLY A 95 8.41 -8.32 3.70
N PHE A 96 7.63 -7.58 4.51
CA PHE A 96 8.16 -6.83 5.66
C PHE A 96 8.38 -7.72 6.90
N ILE A 97 7.42 -8.58 7.23
CA ILE A 97 7.50 -9.47 8.41
C ILE A 97 8.16 -10.81 8.07
N ILE A 98 7.86 -11.33 6.87
CA ILE A 98 8.36 -12.60 6.35
C ILE A 98 8.93 -12.32 4.97
N ASN A 99 10.13 -12.82 4.67
CA ASN A 99 10.74 -12.70 3.35
C ASN A 99 9.83 -13.28 2.27
N LEU A 100 9.83 -12.68 1.07
CA LEU A 100 8.90 -13.08 0.00
C LEU A 100 9.13 -14.54 -0.43
N ASP A 101 10.38 -15.00 -0.43
CA ASP A 101 10.76 -16.38 -0.83
C ASP A 101 10.43 -17.44 0.22
N GLU A 102 10.29 -17.04 1.49
CA GLU A 102 9.95 -17.94 2.59
C GLU A 102 8.43 -18.15 2.73
N VAL A 103 7.61 -17.41 1.97
CA VAL A 103 6.16 -17.55 2.01
C VAL A 103 5.75 -18.92 1.46
N PRO A 104 5.07 -19.77 2.25
CA PRO A 104 4.66 -21.09 1.79
C PRO A 104 3.71 -21.04 0.59
N VAL A 105 3.76 -22.07 -0.25
CA VAL A 105 3.02 -22.16 -1.54
C VAL A 105 1.52 -21.88 -1.40
N TYR A 106 0.92 -22.30 -0.29
CA TYR A 106 -0.50 -22.11 0.01
C TYR A 106 -0.90 -20.65 0.27
N TYR A 107 0.02 -19.75 0.63
CA TYR A 107 -0.25 -18.33 0.86
C TYR A 107 0.19 -17.41 -0.28
N ILE A 108 0.74 -17.94 -1.37
CA ILE A 108 1.20 -17.14 -2.51
C ILE A 108 0.07 -16.29 -3.10
N TRP A 109 -1.14 -16.86 -3.25
CA TRP A 109 -2.28 -16.10 -3.78
C TRP A 109 -2.64 -14.89 -2.91
N LEU A 110 -2.50 -15.01 -1.58
CA LEU A 110 -2.76 -13.92 -0.64
C LEU A 110 -1.65 -12.87 -0.69
N ARG A 111 -0.38 -13.32 -0.82
CA ARG A 111 0.78 -12.46 -1.02
C ARG A 111 0.63 -11.60 -2.27
N GLU A 112 0.30 -12.21 -3.41
CA GLU A 112 0.16 -11.50 -4.69
C GLU A 112 -1.14 -10.69 -4.79
N ALA A 113 -2.18 -10.99 -4.00
CA ALA A 113 -3.39 -10.17 -3.92
C ALA A 113 -3.23 -8.96 -2.97
N SER A 114 -2.24 -8.99 -2.08
CA SER A 114 -2.06 -7.95 -1.06
C SER A 114 -1.45 -6.68 -1.65
N PRO A 115 -2.08 -5.50 -1.48
CA PRO A 115 -1.50 -4.24 -1.90
C PRO A 115 -0.21 -3.89 -1.12
N PHE A 116 -0.06 -4.40 0.11
CA PHE A 116 1.12 -4.18 0.93
C PHE A 116 2.35 -4.86 0.36
N THR A 117 2.21 -6.08 -0.19
CA THR A 117 3.32 -6.80 -0.83
C THR A 117 3.88 -6.03 -2.01
N TRP A 118 3.02 -5.61 -2.94
CA TRP A 118 3.44 -4.87 -4.13
C TRP A 118 4.00 -3.50 -3.79
N SER A 119 3.45 -2.86 -2.76
CA SER A 119 3.97 -1.60 -2.25
C SER A 119 5.35 -1.76 -1.63
N PHE A 120 5.57 -2.83 -0.86
CA PHE A 120 6.88 -3.15 -0.30
C PHE A 120 7.91 -3.42 -1.39
N ARG A 121 7.56 -4.23 -2.41
CA ARG A 121 8.41 -4.46 -3.60
C ARG A 121 8.79 -3.13 -4.26
N LEU A 122 7.81 -2.28 -4.55
CA LEU A 122 8.02 -0.99 -5.19
C LEU A 122 8.92 -0.06 -4.36
N LEU A 123 8.68 0.05 -3.06
CA LEU A 123 9.50 0.87 -2.15
C LEU A 123 10.94 0.36 -2.07
N MET A 124 11.13 -0.96 -1.95
CA MET A 124 12.47 -1.55 -1.89
C MET A 124 13.21 -1.34 -3.21
N SER A 125 12.59 -1.58 -4.36
CA SER A 125 13.21 -1.32 -5.66
C SER A 125 13.61 0.15 -5.81
N ILE A 126 12.73 1.10 -5.47
CA ILE A 126 13.02 2.55 -5.55
C ILE A 126 14.22 2.94 -4.66
N GLN A 127 14.31 2.36 -3.46
CA GLN A 127 15.35 2.72 -2.49
C GLN A 127 16.70 2.07 -2.81
N TRP A 128 16.70 0.80 -3.22
CA TRP A 128 17.91 -0.04 -3.23
C TRP A 128 18.53 -0.26 -4.61
N GLU A 129 17.77 -0.11 -5.71
CA GLU A 129 18.26 -0.41 -7.07
C GLU A 129 19.48 0.43 -7.48
N ASN A 130 19.59 1.67 -6.97
CA ASN A 130 20.70 2.59 -7.25
C ASN A 130 21.40 3.11 -5.98
N TYR A 131 21.33 2.35 -4.87
CA TYR A 131 21.93 2.77 -3.60
C TYR A 131 23.47 2.68 -3.63
N GLY A 132 24.01 1.71 -4.36
CA GLY A 132 25.44 1.43 -4.43
C GLY A 132 25.98 0.74 -3.18
N ASP A 133 27.31 0.77 -3.05
CA ASP A 133 28.03 0.00 -2.02
C ASP A 133 27.67 0.44 -0.59
N LEU A 134 27.29 -0.55 0.22
CA LEU A 134 27.00 -0.40 1.63
C LEU A 134 28.30 -0.44 2.44
N GLN A 135 28.85 0.73 2.74
CA GLN A 135 30.08 0.83 3.50
C GLN A 135 29.83 0.94 5.01
N CYS A 136 30.55 0.16 5.78
CA CYS A 136 30.56 0.29 7.24
C CYS A 136 31.30 1.56 7.66
N SER A 137 30.67 2.32 8.55
CA SER A 137 31.22 3.54 9.14
C SER A 137 32.51 3.23 9.90
N SER A 138 33.45 4.18 9.93
CA SER A 138 34.74 4.04 10.61
C SER A 138 34.58 3.67 12.10
N ARG A 139 33.54 4.20 12.76
CA ARG A 139 33.22 3.88 14.16
C ARG A 139 32.81 2.42 14.36
N ASP A 140 32.07 1.85 13.41
CA ASP A 140 31.61 0.46 13.50
C ASP A 140 32.75 -0.53 13.21
N ARG A 141 33.72 -0.12 12.39
CA ARG A 141 34.97 -0.84 12.15
C ARG A 141 35.86 -0.88 13.38
N GLU A 142 36.03 0.25 14.07
CA GLU A 142 36.82 0.33 15.30
C GLU A 142 36.19 -0.45 16.47
N GLY A 143 34.85 -0.50 16.53
CA GLY A 143 34.11 -1.29 17.52
C GLY A 143 34.08 -2.79 17.23
N GLY A 144 34.58 -3.24 16.07
CA GLY A 144 34.56 -4.65 15.66
C GLY A 144 33.16 -5.20 15.31
N PHE A 145 32.15 -4.34 15.20
CA PHE A 145 30.77 -4.74 14.86
C PHE A 145 30.60 -5.02 13.37
N CYS A 146 31.34 -4.29 12.54
CA CYS A 146 31.37 -4.52 11.10
C CYS A 146 32.80 -4.39 10.56
N ASN A 147 33.25 -5.37 9.78
CA ASN A 147 34.49 -5.33 9.00
C ASN A 147 34.21 -5.83 7.57
N GLU A 148 35.17 -5.70 6.66
CA GLU A 148 35.02 -6.15 5.27
C GLU A 148 34.69 -7.65 5.14
N GLN A 149 35.03 -8.47 6.15
CA GLN A 149 34.68 -9.90 6.17
C GLN A 149 33.28 -10.21 6.72
N ASN A 150 32.69 -9.35 7.56
CA ASN A 150 31.42 -9.57 8.26
C ASN A 150 30.35 -8.53 7.90
N VAL A 151 30.49 -7.85 6.75
CA VAL A 151 29.42 -6.97 6.26
C VAL A 151 28.22 -7.84 5.86
N PRO A 152 27.00 -7.60 6.38
CA PRO A 152 25.83 -8.41 6.04
C PRO A 152 25.42 -8.25 4.57
N PHE A 153 25.55 -7.06 4.00
CA PHE A 153 25.27 -6.76 2.59
C PHE A 153 26.30 -5.78 2.05
N ASN A 154 26.87 -6.11 0.90
CA ASN A 154 27.90 -5.30 0.23
C ASN A 154 27.31 -4.20 -0.68
N ASP A 155 26.12 -4.41 -1.24
CA ASP A 155 25.46 -3.49 -2.17
C ASP A 155 23.93 -3.56 -2.00
N GLY A 156 23.22 -2.54 -2.48
CA GLY A 156 21.76 -2.52 -2.52
C GLY A 156 21.15 -3.67 -3.30
N GLN A 157 21.81 -4.17 -4.35
CA GLN A 157 21.34 -5.36 -5.09
C GLN A 157 21.39 -6.64 -4.24
N ALA A 158 22.35 -6.74 -3.32
CA ALA A 158 22.42 -7.87 -2.38
C ALA A 158 21.22 -7.85 -1.41
N VAL A 159 20.74 -6.65 -1.05
CA VAL A 159 19.51 -6.49 -0.25
C VAL A 159 18.29 -6.92 -1.06
N LEU A 160 18.15 -6.48 -2.31
CA LEU A 160 17.02 -6.85 -3.16
C LEU A 160 16.94 -8.36 -3.41
N SER A 161 18.07 -9.00 -3.71
CA SER A 161 18.14 -10.45 -3.90
C SER A 161 17.83 -11.25 -2.63
N TYR A 162 18.20 -10.76 -1.45
CA TYR A 162 17.82 -11.37 -0.18
C TYR A 162 16.29 -11.35 0.06
N TYR A 163 15.62 -10.28 -0.37
CA TYR A 163 14.16 -10.20 -0.29
C TYR A 163 13.43 -10.87 -1.47
N GLY A 164 14.15 -11.41 -2.46
CA GLY A 164 13.56 -12.01 -3.66
C GLY A 164 12.86 -11.00 -4.57
N ILE A 165 13.41 -9.78 -4.68
CA ILE A 165 12.85 -8.68 -5.49
C ILE A 165 13.74 -8.43 -6.69
N ASP A 166 13.17 -8.47 -7.89
CA ASP A 166 13.87 -8.17 -9.14
C ASP A 166 13.64 -6.71 -9.60
N SER A 167 14.49 -6.18 -10.48
CA SER A 167 14.35 -4.84 -11.06
C SER A 167 13.07 -4.71 -11.90
N ASP A 168 12.65 -5.79 -12.57
CA ASP A 168 11.42 -5.84 -13.39
C ASP A 168 10.15 -5.71 -12.54
N ASP A 169 10.22 -6.07 -11.25
CA ASP A 169 9.08 -5.99 -10.33
C ASP A 169 8.60 -4.56 -10.10
N LYS A 170 9.46 -3.54 -10.30
CA LYS A 170 9.12 -2.13 -10.07
C LYS A 170 7.94 -1.68 -10.94
N ILE A 171 7.99 -1.96 -12.25
CA ILE A 171 6.94 -1.54 -13.20
C ILE A 171 5.68 -2.37 -12.97
N ILE A 172 5.85 -3.69 -12.75
CA ILE A 172 4.74 -4.61 -12.49
C ILE A 172 4.01 -4.18 -11.21
N ALA A 173 4.74 -3.88 -10.14
CA ALA A 173 4.18 -3.41 -8.87
C ALA A 173 3.37 -2.12 -9.06
N ALA A 174 3.91 -1.14 -9.78
CA ALA A 174 3.18 0.10 -10.05
C ALA A 174 1.87 -0.14 -10.82
N ILE A 175 1.89 -1.02 -11.84
CA ILE A 175 0.70 -1.39 -12.61
C ILE A 175 -0.32 -2.11 -11.73
N VAL A 176 0.11 -3.10 -10.96
CA VAL A 176 -0.76 -3.88 -10.09
C VAL A 176 -1.41 -2.98 -9.02
N LEU A 177 -0.67 -2.06 -8.42
CA LEU A 177 -1.22 -1.09 -7.47
C LEU A 177 -2.28 -0.20 -8.12
N CYS A 178 -2.04 0.30 -9.33
CA CYS A 178 -3.05 1.06 -10.07
C CYS A 178 -4.30 0.21 -10.36
N CYS A 179 -4.13 -1.04 -10.77
CA CYS A 179 -5.24 -1.97 -10.98
C CYS A 179 -6.03 -2.25 -9.68
N LEU A 180 -5.34 -2.39 -8.54
CA LEU A 180 -5.97 -2.62 -7.24
C LEU A 180 -6.77 -1.40 -6.78
N ILE A 181 -6.28 -0.16 -6.98
CA ILE A 181 -7.06 1.07 -6.72
C ILE A 181 -8.40 1.00 -7.45
N VAL A 182 -8.34 0.75 -8.75
CA VAL A 182 -9.53 0.65 -9.59
C VAL A 182 -10.46 -0.48 -9.11
N ALA A 183 -9.90 -1.65 -8.81
CA ALA A 183 -10.67 -2.80 -8.31
C ALA A 183 -11.39 -2.50 -7.00
N TYR A 184 -10.72 -1.92 -5.99
CA TYR A 184 -11.35 -1.59 -4.71
C TYR A 184 -12.46 -0.55 -4.84
N HIS A 185 -12.29 0.46 -5.68
CA HIS A 185 -13.35 1.44 -5.94
C HIS A 185 -14.53 0.82 -6.69
N PHE A 186 -14.29 -0.05 -7.67
CA PHE A 186 -15.39 -0.78 -8.35
C PHE A 186 -16.12 -1.72 -7.40
N MET A 187 -15.41 -2.43 -6.53
CA MET A 187 -16.02 -3.28 -5.50
C MET A 187 -16.87 -2.46 -4.53
N ALA A 188 -16.35 -1.33 -4.02
CA ALA A 188 -17.11 -0.43 -3.16
C ALA A 188 -18.39 0.09 -3.85
N PHE A 189 -18.29 0.51 -5.11
CA PHE A 189 -19.44 0.97 -5.90
C PHE A 189 -20.47 -0.16 -6.11
N GLY A 190 -20.01 -1.37 -6.44
CA GLY A 190 -20.89 -2.54 -6.62
C GLY A 190 -21.68 -2.87 -5.36
N PHE A 191 -21.03 -2.92 -4.20
CA PHE A 191 -21.71 -3.18 -2.92
C PHE A 191 -22.70 -2.07 -2.55
N LEU A 192 -22.37 -0.81 -2.84
CA LEU A 192 -23.27 0.31 -2.61
C LEU A 192 -24.53 0.21 -3.48
N VAL A 193 -24.38 -0.19 -4.76
CA VAL A 193 -25.53 -0.45 -5.66
C VAL A 193 -26.40 -1.58 -5.14
N LEU A 194 -25.81 -2.67 -4.67
CA LEU A 194 -26.55 -3.80 -4.08
C LEU A 194 -27.35 -3.35 -2.85
N LYS A 195 -26.71 -2.63 -1.92
CA LYS A 195 -27.37 -2.11 -0.71
C LYS A 195 -28.52 -1.15 -1.04
N SER A 196 -28.35 -0.30 -2.04
CA SER A 196 -29.39 0.61 -2.52
C SER A 196 -30.60 -0.14 -3.11
N ARG A 197 -30.37 -1.24 -3.84
CA ARG A 197 -31.44 -2.09 -4.38
C ARG A 197 -32.18 -2.86 -3.29
N THR A 198 -31.48 -3.40 -2.28
CA THR A 198 -32.13 -4.11 -1.17
C THR A 198 -33.01 -3.16 -0.35
N GLY A 199 -32.55 -1.94 -0.07
CA GLY A 199 -33.35 -0.94 0.66
C GLY A 199 -34.62 -0.51 -0.08
N THR A 200 -34.58 -0.45 -1.42
CA THR A 200 -35.77 -0.12 -2.23
C THR A 200 -36.77 -1.28 -2.34
N ASN A 201 -36.32 -2.54 -2.28
CA ASN A 201 -37.21 -3.70 -2.26
C ASN A 201 -37.93 -3.89 -0.92
N LEU A 202 -37.33 -3.50 0.21
CA LEU A 202 -37.95 -3.54 1.54
C LEU A 202 -39.01 -2.45 1.76
N ALA A 203 -38.99 -1.39 0.95
CA ALA A 203 -39.92 -0.26 1.05
C ALA A 203 -41.16 -0.39 0.15
N LYS A 204 -41.26 -1.47 -0.65
CA LYS A 204 -42.44 -1.84 -1.44
C LYS A 204 -43.26 -2.88 -0.71
#